data_AF-A0A8H8WYN5-F1
#
_entry.id   AF-A0A8H8WYN5-F1
#
_cell.length_a   1.000
_cell.length_b   1.000
_cell.length_c   1.000
_cell.angle_alpha   90.00
_cell.angle_beta   90.00
_cell.angle_gamma   90.00
#
_symmetry.space_group_name_H-M   'P 1'
#
loop_
_entity.id
_entity.type
_entity.pdbx_description
1 polymer ?
#
loop_
_entity_poly.entity_id
_entity_poly.type
_entity_poly.pdbx_seq_one_letter_code
_entity_poly.pdbx_strand_id
1 'polypeptide(L)'
;MWTQADRDLYKDDGRRDPSDLTDAQWALIAPLLSSYDPLKVGLRDMVNACLYLEKTGCPWRHLPSDFGPWATVRTWHDRFRADGIWSEVAALLTRAVRRQRGRPAEPSTVILDSQSVVSGPQAGIRGTDGK
;
A
#
# COMPACT_ATOMS: atom_id res chain seq x y z
N MET A 1 4.55 -11.87 29.26
CA MET A 1 4.71 -13.28 28.83
C MET A 1 3.74 -13.51 27.68
N TRP A 2 4.16 -14.13 26.58
CA TRP A 2 3.35 -14.30 25.37
C TRP A 2 2.19 -15.30 25.60
N THR A 3 0.95 -14.87 25.35
CA THR A 3 -0.25 -15.69 25.57
C THR A 3 -0.51 -16.63 24.39
N GLN A 4 -1.41 -17.62 24.56
CA GLN A 4 -1.83 -18.47 23.45
C GLN A 4 -2.55 -17.65 22.35
N ALA A 5 -3.33 -16.64 22.76
CA ALA A 5 -3.97 -15.73 21.82
C ALA A 5 -2.95 -14.89 21.02
N ASP A 6 -1.85 -14.46 21.63
CA ASP A 6 -0.76 -13.77 20.91
C ASP A 6 -0.09 -14.71 19.89
N ARG A 7 0.15 -15.97 20.27
CA ARG A 7 0.69 -17.00 19.35
C ARG A 7 -0.22 -17.20 18.15
N ASP A 8 -1.53 -17.27 18.39
CA ASP A 8 -2.50 -17.49 17.32
C ASP A 8 -2.69 -16.26 16.43
N LEU A 9 -2.48 -15.06 16.97
CA LEU A 9 -2.55 -13.79 16.25
C LEU A 9 -1.32 -13.54 15.35
N TYR A 10 -0.13 -13.88 15.85
CA TYR A 10 1.14 -13.67 15.16
C TYR A 10 1.72 -14.93 14.53
N LYS A 11 0.93 -16.02 14.45
CA LYS A 11 1.34 -17.21 13.72
C LYS A 11 1.53 -16.86 12.24
N ASP A 12 2.51 -17.52 11.64
CA ASP A 12 2.69 -17.47 10.21
C ASP A 12 1.42 -18.00 9.53
N ASP A 13 0.86 -17.20 8.62
CA ASP A 13 -0.35 -17.53 7.86
C ASP A 13 -0.02 -18.15 6.51
N GLY A 14 1.24 -18.53 6.29
CA GLY A 14 1.71 -19.25 5.11
C GLY A 14 1.97 -18.36 3.91
N ARG A 15 1.89 -17.04 4.09
CA ARG A 15 2.34 -16.07 3.08
C ARG A 15 3.86 -16.05 3.02
N ARG A 16 4.41 -15.73 1.85
CA ARG A 16 5.86 -15.56 1.68
C ARG A 16 6.37 -14.38 2.51
N ASP A 17 5.65 -13.26 2.48
CA ASP A 17 5.93 -12.10 3.32
C ASP A 17 4.67 -11.60 4.05
N PRO A 18 4.77 -11.09 5.30
CA PRO A 18 3.63 -10.51 6.01
C PRO A 18 2.92 -9.35 5.29
N SER A 19 3.59 -8.69 4.35
CA SER A 19 3.03 -7.63 3.50
C SER A 19 2.24 -8.14 2.29
N ASP A 20 2.35 -9.43 1.94
CA ASP A 20 1.67 -10.00 0.79
C ASP A 20 0.14 -10.02 0.99
N LEU A 21 -0.60 -9.86 -0.09
CA LEU A 21 -2.04 -9.99 -0.06
C LEU A 21 -2.46 -11.47 0.08
N THR A 22 -3.43 -11.73 0.95
CA THR A 22 -4.18 -12.99 0.97
C THR A 22 -4.98 -13.16 -0.33
N ASP A 23 -5.37 -14.40 -0.65
CA ASP A 23 -6.19 -14.68 -1.85
C ASP A 23 -7.51 -13.92 -1.84
N ALA A 24 -8.13 -13.80 -0.66
CA ALA A 24 -9.38 -13.05 -0.50
C ALA A 24 -9.18 -11.54 -0.76
N GLN A 25 -8.07 -10.96 -0.28
CA GLN A 25 -7.75 -9.56 -0.55
C GLN A 25 -7.41 -9.35 -2.03
N TRP A 26 -6.65 -10.27 -2.63
CA TRP A 26 -6.33 -10.23 -4.06
C TRP A 26 -7.59 -10.28 -4.92
N ALA A 27 -8.53 -11.18 -4.62
CA ALA A 27 -9.78 -11.30 -5.35
C ALA A 27 -10.62 -10.01 -5.35
N LEU A 28 -10.50 -9.18 -4.30
CA LEU A 28 -11.18 -7.88 -4.23
C LEU A 28 -10.57 -6.83 -5.16
N ILE A 29 -9.25 -6.83 -5.33
CA ILE A 29 -8.54 -5.78 -6.07
C ILE A 29 -8.16 -6.19 -7.49
N ALA A 30 -8.05 -7.49 -7.78
CA ALA A 30 -7.69 -8.01 -9.09
C ALA A 30 -8.56 -7.46 -10.24
N PRO A 31 -9.88 -7.22 -10.07
CA PRO A 31 -10.69 -6.60 -11.12
C PRO A 31 -10.23 -5.19 -11.51
N LEU A 32 -9.70 -4.39 -10.57
CA LEU A 32 -9.15 -3.06 -10.87
C LEU A 32 -7.91 -3.14 -11.77
N LEU A 33 -7.20 -4.27 -11.69
CA LEU A 33 -5.95 -4.50 -12.39
C LEU A 33 -6.15 -5.23 -13.73
N SER A 34 -7.40 -5.58 -14.07
CA SER A 34 -7.73 -6.39 -15.26
C SER A 34 -7.40 -5.73 -16.60
N SER A 35 -7.29 -4.39 -16.62
CA SER A 35 -6.89 -3.61 -17.79
C SER A 35 -5.38 -3.59 -18.02
N TYR A 36 -4.58 -4.03 -17.05
CA TYR A 36 -3.14 -4.11 -17.20
C TYR A 36 -2.79 -5.46 -17.82
N ASP A 37 -2.07 -5.42 -18.93
CA ASP A 37 -1.52 -6.62 -19.56
C ASP A 37 -0.07 -6.83 -19.11
N PRO A 38 0.19 -7.74 -18.16
CA PRO A 38 1.54 -8.09 -17.79
C PRO A 38 2.18 -8.97 -18.86
N LEU A 39 3.06 -8.37 -19.69
CA LEU A 39 3.78 -9.12 -20.73
C LEU A 39 4.58 -10.33 -20.20
N LYS A 40 5.13 -10.27 -18.97
CA LYS A 40 6.06 -11.28 -18.43
C LYS A 40 5.97 -11.58 -16.94
N VAL A 41 5.30 -10.74 -16.13
CA VAL A 41 5.39 -10.80 -14.67
C VAL A 41 4.01 -10.77 -14.05
N GLY A 42 3.70 -11.68 -13.12
CA GLY A 42 2.40 -11.69 -12.45
C GLY A 42 2.07 -10.36 -11.79
N LEU A 43 0.89 -9.79 -12.09
CA LEU A 43 0.45 -8.52 -11.48
C LEU A 43 0.40 -8.61 -9.96
N ARG A 44 0.01 -9.77 -9.42
CA ARG A 44 0.00 -10.00 -7.98
C ARG A 44 1.37 -9.85 -7.36
N ASP A 45 2.40 -10.39 -8.00
CA ASP A 45 3.77 -10.31 -7.51
C ASP A 45 4.29 -8.87 -7.55
N MET A 46 3.92 -8.10 -8.58
CA MET A 46 4.26 -6.68 -8.66
C MET A 46 3.56 -5.86 -7.58
N VAL A 47 2.27 -6.13 -7.33
CA VAL A 47 1.53 -5.47 -6.24
C VAL A 47 2.12 -5.83 -4.89
N ASN A 48 2.39 -7.12 -4.63
CA ASN A 48 3.01 -7.59 -3.40
C ASN A 48 4.41 -6.95 -3.20
N ALA A 49 5.23 -6.86 -4.25
CA ALA A 49 6.53 -6.19 -4.18
C ALA A 49 6.41 -4.69 -3.83
N CYS A 50 5.41 -4.00 -4.38
CA CYS A 50 5.13 -2.61 -4.02
C CYS A 50 4.68 -2.49 -2.56
N LEU A 51 3.79 -3.37 -2.10
CA LEU A 51 3.33 -3.40 -0.71
C LEU A 51 4.46 -3.71 0.27
N TYR A 52 5.39 -4.58 -0.11
CA TYR A 52 6.60 -4.85 0.66
C TYR A 52 7.43 -3.57 0.85
N LEU A 53 7.66 -2.81 -0.22
CA LEU A 53 8.40 -1.54 -0.15
C LEU A 53 7.69 -0.53 0.75
N GLU A 54 6.39 -0.34 0.58
CA GLU A 54 5.61 0.59 1.43
C GLU A 54 5.58 0.14 2.90
N LYS A 55 5.52 -1.16 3.16
CA LYS A 55 5.47 -1.71 4.52
C LYS A 55 6.80 -1.63 5.24
N THR A 56 7.90 -1.89 4.53
CA THR A 56 9.25 -1.94 5.11
C THR A 56 9.99 -0.62 5.05
N GLY A 57 9.63 0.27 4.11
CA GLY A 57 10.34 1.51 3.83
C GLY A 57 11.76 1.27 3.28
N CYS A 58 12.07 0.06 2.80
CA CYS A 58 13.42 -0.24 2.33
C CYS A 58 13.75 0.54 1.04
N PRO A 59 15.03 0.88 0.82
CA PRO A 59 15.44 1.49 -0.45
C PRO A 59 15.10 0.57 -1.63
N TRP A 60 14.71 1.12 -2.77
CA TRP A 60 14.37 0.35 -3.99
C TRP A 60 15.40 -0.72 -4.36
N ARG A 61 16.70 -0.42 -4.23
CA ARG A 61 17.79 -1.35 -4.55
C ARG A 61 17.96 -2.49 -3.54
N HIS A 62 17.32 -2.39 -2.39
CA HIS A 62 17.29 -3.42 -1.34
C HIS A 62 16.05 -4.30 -1.43
N LEU A 63 15.19 -4.08 -2.44
CA LEU A 63 14.08 -4.97 -2.69
C LEU A 63 14.62 -6.41 -2.84
N PRO A 64 14.07 -7.38 -2.09
CA PRO A 64 14.46 -8.78 -2.22
C PRO A 64 14.39 -9.26 -3.68
N SER A 65 15.45 -9.95 -4.13
CA SER A 65 15.64 -10.35 -5.54
C SER A 65 14.58 -11.32 -6.04
N ASP A 66 13.88 -11.94 -5.10
CA ASP A 66 12.85 -12.93 -5.28
C ASP A 66 11.50 -12.30 -5.72
N PHE A 67 11.35 -10.97 -5.60
CA PHE A 67 10.29 -10.19 -6.28
C PHE A 67 10.64 -9.81 -7.73
N GLY A 68 11.87 -10.09 -8.16
CA GLY A 68 12.39 -9.72 -9.48
C GLY A 68 13.11 -8.37 -9.51
N PRO A 69 13.41 -7.84 -10.71
CA PRO A 69 14.21 -6.62 -10.84
C PRO A 69 13.49 -5.41 -10.24
N TRP A 70 14.15 -4.72 -9.30
CA TRP A 70 13.60 -3.53 -8.62
C TRP A 70 13.13 -2.44 -9.59
N ALA A 71 13.79 -2.30 -10.74
CA ALA A 71 13.43 -1.32 -11.76
C ALA A 71 12.06 -1.61 -12.37
N THR A 72 11.74 -2.90 -12.58
CA THR A 72 10.43 -3.33 -13.08
C THR A 72 9.34 -3.04 -12.06
N VAL A 73 9.58 -3.37 -10.78
CA VAL A 73 8.65 -3.07 -9.69
C VAL A 73 8.40 -1.56 -9.59
N ARG A 74 9.45 -0.75 -9.70
CA ARG A 74 9.33 0.71 -9.72
C ARG A 74 8.48 1.21 -10.89
N THR A 75 8.68 0.70 -12.10
CA THR A 75 7.85 1.07 -13.26
C THR A 75 6.37 0.77 -13.03
N TRP A 76 6.05 -0.37 -12.44
CA TRP A 76 4.67 -0.72 -12.08
C TRP A 76 4.11 0.17 -10.98
N HIS A 77 4.89 0.44 -9.92
CA HIS A 77 4.49 1.35 -8.85
C HIS A 77 4.16 2.75 -9.38
N ASP A 78 5.06 3.31 -10.20
CA ASP A 78 4.89 4.64 -10.80
C ASP A 78 3.66 4.68 -11.72
N ARG A 79 3.40 3.61 -12.48
CA ARG A 79 2.21 3.49 -13.34
C ARG A 79 0.92 3.44 -12.52
N PHE A 80 0.85 2.58 -11.50
CA PHE A 80 -0.31 2.49 -10.61
C PHE A 80 -0.55 3.80 -9.85
N ARG A 81 0.52 4.51 -9.49
CA ARG A 81 0.42 5.83 -8.88
C ARG A 81 -0.16 6.87 -9.84
N ALA A 82 0.33 6.92 -11.08
CA ALA A 82 -0.17 7.84 -12.09
C ALA A 82 -1.65 7.59 -12.42
N ASP A 83 -2.05 6.32 -12.45
CA ASP A 83 -3.42 5.89 -12.75
C ASP A 83 -4.36 5.97 -11.53
N GLY A 84 -3.86 6.34 -10.33
CA GLY A 84 -4.67 6.46 -9.11
C GLY A 84 -5.06 5.13 -8.45
N ILE A 85 -4.57 4.00 -8.96
CA ILE A 85 -4.90 2.65 -8.50
C ILE A 85 -4.65 2.45 -7.01
N TRP A 86 -3.56 3.01 -6.47
CA TRP A 86 -3.25 2.86 -5.04
C TRP A 86 -4.36 3.40 -4.13
N SER A 87 -5.00 4.51 -4.53
CA SER A 87 -6.12 5.10 -3.79
C SER A 87 -7.34 4.18 -3.82
N GLU A 88 -7.64 3.58 -4.97
CA GLU A 88 -8.77 2.65 -5.12
C GLU A 88 -8.55 1.34 -4.36
N VAL A 89 -7.35 0.77 -4.46
CA VAL A 89 -6.94 -0.42 -3.70
C VAL A 89 -7.06 -0.15 -2.20
N ALA A 90 -6.53 0.97 -1.72
CA ALA A 90 -6.62 1.36 -0.31
C ALA A 90 -8.08 1.51 0.13
N ALA A 91 -8.94 2.12 -0.68
CA ALA A 91 -10.36 2.28 -0.38
C ALA A 91 -11.08 0.93 -0.27
N LEU A 92 -10.88 0.01 -1.23
CA LEU A 92 -11.50 -1.31 -1.21
C LEU A 92 -11.06 -2.15 0.00
N LEU A 93 -9.75 -2.24 0.24
CA LEU A 93 -9.21 -3.03 1.34
C LEU A 93 -9.60 -2.43 2.70
N THR A 94 -9.61 -1.09 2.84
CA THR A 94 -10.06 -0.42 4.06
C THR A 94 -11.52 -0.74 4.37
N ARG A 95 -12.42 -0.67 3.37
CA ARG A 95 -13.83 -1.04 3.54
C ARG A 95 -13.99 -2.49 3.96
N ALA A 96 -13.21 -3.40 3.37
CA ALA A 96 -13.24 -4.83 3.71
C ALA A 96 -12.82 -5.07 5.17
N VAL A 97 -11.69 -4.50 5.61
CA VAL A 97 -11.20 -4.62 6.99
C VAL A 97 -12.18 -4.00 7.98
N ARG A 98 -12.81 -2.86 7.64
CA ARG A 98 -13.82 -2.22 8.50
C ARG A 98 -15.04 -3.12 8.72
N ARG A 99 -15.57 -3.71 7.64
CA ARG A 99 -16.68 -4.67 7.72
C ARG A 99 -16.32 -5.89 8.56
N GLN A 100 -15.12 -6.44 8.36
CA GLN A 100 -14.63 -7.57 9.15
C GLN A 100 -14.56 -7.26 10.66
N ARG A 101 -14.28 -6.00 11.02
CA ARG A 101 -14.28 -5.53 12.41
C ARG A 101 -15.65 -5.06 12.92
N GLY A 102 -16.74 -5.36 12.21
CA GLY A 102 -18.10 -4.96 12.59
C GLY A 102 -18.36 -3.45 12.49
N ARG A 103 -17.56 -2.72 11.71
CA ARG A 103 -17.72 -1.27 11.50
C ARG A 103 -18.37 -0.98 10.14
N PRO A 104 -19.10 0.14 9.99
CA PRO A 104 -19.57 0.59 8.68
C PRO A 104 -18.42 0.76 7.69
N ALA A 105 -18.66 0.42 6.42
CA ALA A 105 -17.65 0.44 5.37
C ALA A 105 -17.05 1.83 5.18
N GLU A 106 -17.90 2.86 5.16
CA GLU A 106 -17.49 4.25 5.15
C GLU A 106 -17.20 4.77 6.57
N PRO A 107 -16.19 5.63 6.74
CA PRO A 107 -15.99 6.35 7.99
C PRO A 107 -17.09 7.40 8.20
N SER A 108 -17.52 7.58 9.44
CA SER A 108 -18.46 8.65 9.84
C SER A 108 -17.76 9.98 10.09
N THR A 109 -16.43 9.97 10.26
CA THR A 109 -15.62 11.15 10.62
C THR A 109 -14.23 10.99 10.00
N VAL A 110 -13.71 12.07 9.43
CA VAL A 110 -12.36 12.17 8.88
C VAL A 110 -11.64 13.28 9.64
N ILE A 111 -10.43 12.99 10.13
CA ILE A 111 -9.50 13.99 10.67
C ILE A 111 -8.44 14.21 9.60
N LEU A 112 -8.28 15.45 9.15
CA LEU A 112 -7.26 15.86 8.19
C LEU A 112 -6.17 16.59 8.96
N ASP A 113 -4.96 16.03 8.98
CA ASP A 113 -3.78 16.71 9.49
C ASP A 113 -3.00 17.28 8.29
N SER A 114 -2.82 18.59 8.24
CA SER A 114 -1.95 19.25 7.29
C SER A 114 -0.70 19.73 8.00
N GLN A 115 0.46 19.29 7.52
CA GLN A 115 1.74 19.82 7.98
C GLN A 115 2.20 20.91 7.03
N SER A 116 2.35 22.13 7.55
CA SER A 116 3.05 23.21 6.85
C SER A 116 4.52 23.19 7.25
N VAL A 117 5.40 23.25 6.25
CA VAL A 117 6.84 23.41 6.48
C VAL A 117 7.19 24.86 6.20
N VAL A 118 7.75 25.55 7.19
CA VAL A 118 8.27 26.91 6.99
C VAL A 118 9.46 26.83 6.05
N SER A 119 9.38 27.54 4.93
CA SER A 119 10.50 27.65 4.00
C SER A 119 11.69 28.32 4.68
N GLY A 120 12.89 27.78 4.46
CA GLY A 120 14.14 28.34 4.96
C GLY A 120 14.44 29.75 4.38
N PRO A 121 15.49 30.43 4.85
CA PRO A 121 15.73 31.87 4.62
C PRO A 121 16.00 32.32 3.16
N GLN A 122 15.80 31.50 2.13
CA GLN A 122 15.93 31.93 0.74
C GLN A 122 14.75 32.82 0.32
N ALA A 123 15.07 34.00 -0.21
CA ALA A 123 14.13 35.08 -0.52
C ALA A 123 13.43 34.87 -1.88
N GLY A 124 12.10 34.92 -1.89
CA GLY A 124 11.23 34.87 -3.08
C GLY A 124 9.79 35.28 -2.71
N ILE A 125 8.92 35.52 -3.70
CA ILE A 125 7.52 35.98 -3.49
C ILE A 125 6.74 34.93 -2.67
N ARG A 126 6.10 35.37 -1.58
CA ARG A 126 5.50 34.49 -0.56
C ARG A 126 3.97 34.58 -0.54
N GLY A 127 3.33 33.42 -0.42
CA GLY A 127 1.99 33.28 0.14
C GLY A 127 2.08 32.54 1.47
N THR A 128 1.25 32.94 2.44
CA THR A 128 0.90 32.11 3.59
C THR A 128 -0.52 31.63 3.38
N ASP A 129 -0.70 30.33 3.17
CA ASP A 129 -1.99 29.67 3.15
C ASP A 129 -2.29 29.08 4.54
N GLY A 130 -3.18 29.75 5.28
CA GLY A 130 -3.77 29.24 6.52
C GLY A 130 -3.68 30.22 7.70
N LYS A 131 -4.84 30.66 8.18
CA LYS A 131 -5.06 31.16 9.55
C LYS A 131 -5.87 30.11 10.31
#